data_AF-A0AB38EPK8-F1
#
_entry.id   AF-A0AB38EPK8-F1
#
_cell.length_a   1.000
_cell.length_b   1.000
_cell.length_c   1.000
_cell.angle_alpha   90.00
_cell.angle_beta   90.00
_cell.angle_gamma   90.00
#
_symmetry.space_group_name_H-M   'P 1'
#
loop_
_entity.id
_entity.type
_entity.pdbx_description
1 polymer ?
#
loop_
_entity_poly.entity_id
_entity_poly.type
_entity_poly.pdbx_seq_one_letter_code
_entity_poly.pdbx_strand_id
1 'polypeptide(L)'
;MDSAEKPCPYCAELIKREAVRCRQCHADLSQKIIIPPGTRLASDPRFGMLAKTVFALLGALVLFLAFGAYIGSTPEGKAKAQARDSIDLCRKEEREYRGSADAKWVITGACDLLEKRFLEKYGHAR
;
A
#
# COMPACT_ATOMS: atom_id res chain seq x y z
N MET A 1 7.12 -21.42 59.91
CA MET A 1 8.34 -21.73 59.13
C MET A 1 7.90 -21.96 57.70
N ASP A 2 7.69 -20.86 56.96
CA ASP A 2 7.17 -20.91 55.59
C ASP A 2 8.29 -21.30 54.63
N SER A 3 8.21 -22.53 54.11
CA SER A 3 9.12 -23.04 53.08
C SER A 3 8.84 -22.28 51.79
N ALA A 4 9.68 -21.31 51.47
CA ALA A 4 9.53 -20.57 50.23
C ALA A 4 9.88 -21.48 49.03
N GLU A 5 8.94 -21.63 48.10
CA GLU A 5 9.05 -22.46 46.90
C GLU A 5 9.38 -21.60 45.66
N LYS A 6 9.94 -22.22 44.61
CA LYS A 6 10.22 -21.61 43.30
C LYS A 6 9.98 -22.64 42.19
N PRO A 7 9.61 -22.24 40.97
CA PRO A 7 9.54 -23.15 39.83
C PRO A 7 10.95 -23.52 39.34
N CYS A 8 11.12 -24.75 38.90
CA CYS A 8 12.34 -25.22 38.24
C CYS A 8 12.48 -24.54 36.85
N PRO A 9 13.65 -23.95 36.51
CA PRO A 9 13.85 -23.28 35.21
C PRO A 9 13.84 -24.22 34.00
N TYR A 10 13.91 -25.54 34.21
CA TYR A 10 13.97 -26.53 33.13
C TYR A 10 12.64 -27.22 32.86
N CYS A 11 11.87 -27.55 33.90
CA CYS A 11 10.62 -28.31 33.77
C CYS A 11 9.41 -27.65 34.46
N ALA A 12 9.57 -26.44 35.00
CA ALA A 12 8.54 -25.65 35.68
C ALA A 12 7.90 -26.27 36.93
N GLU A 13 8.39 -27.41 37.40
CA GLU A 13 7.93 -28.07 38.63
C GLU A 13 8.23 -27.22 39.88
N LEU A 14 7.33 -27.24 40.88
CA LEU A 14 7.52 -26.52 42.14
C LEU A 14 8.56 -27.23 43.01
N ILE A 15 9.62 -26.51 43.35
CA ILE A 15 10.73 -27.02 44.15
C ILE A 15 11.01 -26.08 45.33
N LYS A 16 11.59 -26.62 46.39
CA LYS A 16 12.08 -25.81 47.51
C LYS A 16 13.15 -24.83 47.02
N ARG A 17 13.19 -23.61 47.55
CA ARG A 17 14.21 -22.61 47.13
C ARG A 17 15.65 -23.08 47.31
N GLU A 18 15.89 -23.91 48.33
CA GLU A 18 17.18 -24.52 48.68
C GLU A 18 17.52 -25.79 47.88
N ALA A 19 16.65 -26.24 46.98
CA ALA A 19 16.88 -27.46 46.21
C ALA A 19 18.09 -27.31 45.26
N VAL A 20 19.08 -28.17 45.46
CA VAL A 20 20.26 -28.29 44.58
C VAL A 20 19.93 -29.06 43.29
N ARG A 21 18.93 -29.94 43.31
CA ARG A 21 18.54 -30.76 42.16
C ARG A 21 17.03 -30.91 42.07
N CYS A 22 16.48 -30.81 40.86
CA CYS A 22 15.05 -31.03 40.64
C CYS A 22 14.72 -32.53 40.67
N ARG A 23 13.61 -32.93 41.31
CA ARG A 23 13.18 -34.34 41.41
C ARG A 23 12.68 -34.90 40.07
N GLN A 24 12.01 -34.07 39.27
CA GLN A 24 11.34 -34.51 38.05
C GLN A 24 12.29 -34.62 36.83
N CYS A 25 13.11 -33.59 36.62
CA CYS A 25 14.04 -33.55 35.48
C CYS A 25 15.51 -33.82 35.85
N HIS A 26 15.83 -34.01 37.13
CA HIS A 26 17.19 -34.22 37.63
C HIS A 26 18.21 -33.14 37.25
N ALA A 27 17.75 -31.97 36.79
CA ALA A 27 18.61 -30.85 36.47
C ALA A 27 19.28 -30.30 37.74
N ASP A 28 20.56 -29.99 37.62
CA ASP A 28 21.38 -29.40 38.66
C ASP A 28 21.15 -27.88 38.71
N LEU A 29 20.76 -27.39 39.89
CA LEU A 29 20.43 -26.00 40.17
C LEU A 29 21.48 -25.32 41.04
N SER A 30 22.59 -26.02 41.33
CA SER A 30 23.72 -25.49 42.11
C SER A 30 24.50 -24.43 41.34
N GLN A 31 24.40 -24.42 40.00
CA GLN A 31 24.90 -23.31 39.20
C GLN A 31 23.91 -22.15 39.24
N LYS A 32 24.35 -21.06 39.86
CA LYS A 32 23.73 -19.74 39.78
C LYS A 32 23.73 -19.28 38.32
N ILE A 33 22.75 -19.74 37.53
CA ILE A 33 22.49 -19.15 36.22
C ILE A 33 22.02 -17.74 36.51
N ILE A 34 22.91 -16.77 36.32
CA ILE A 34 22.56 -15.37 36.22
C ILE A 34 21.80 -15.27 34.89
N ILE A 35 20.50 -15.55 34.92
CA ILE A 35 19.62 -15.15 33.82
C ILE A 35 19.44 -13.66 34.05
N PRO A 36 20.03 -12.77 33.24
CA PRO A 36 19.72 -11.36 33.33
C PRO A 36 18.20 -11.21 33.14
N PRO A 37 17.49 -10.52 34.06
CA PRO A 37 16.07 -10.32 33.90
C PRO A 37 15.86 -9.37 32.71
N GLY A 38 15.38 -9.93 31.61
CA GLY A 38 14.90 -9.18 30.47
C GLY A 38 15.94 -8.96 29.39
N THR A 39 15.97 -9.90 28.44
CA THR A 39 15.93 -9.49 27.03
C THR A 39 14.60 -8.79 26.77
N ARG A 40 14.41 -7.59 27.33
CA ARG A 40 13.73 -6.58 26.53
C ARG A 40 14.71 -6.35 25.40
N LEU A 41 14.40 -6.88 24.21
CA LEU A 41 14.89 -6.25 22.99
C LEU A 41 14.63 -4.77 23.21
N ALA A 42 15.70 -4.02 23.45
CA ALA A 42 15.63 -2.59 23.53
C ALA A 42 15.11 -2.15 22.17
N SER A 43 13.80 -1.89 22.12
CA SER A 43 13.20 -1.13 21.04
C SER A 43 13.81 0.26 21.16
N ASP A 44 14.97 0.44 20.54
CA ASP A 44 15.64 1.72 20.47
C ASP A 44 14.64 2.69 19.80
N PRO A 45 14.11 3.71 20.53
CA PRO A 45 12.97 4.50 20.06
C PRO A 45 13.29 5.30 18.80
N ARG A 46 14.57 5.41 18.45
CA ARG A 46 15.07 6.08 17.24
C ARG A 46 14.76 5.30 15.96
N PHE A 47 14.74 3.95 16.00
CA PHE A 47 14.30 3.15 14.84
C PHE A 47 12.78 3.29 14.62
N GLY A 48 12.03 3.56 15.69
CA GLY A 48 10.59 3.82 15.64
C GLY A 48 10.22 5.09 14.87
N MET A 49 11.06 6.14 14.90
CA MET A 49 10.76 7.40 14.20
C MET A 49 11.00 7.28 12.69
N LEU A 50 12.09 6.64 12.27
CA LEU A 50 12.39 6.39 10.85
C LEU A 50 11.38 5.43 10.21
N ALA A 51 11.05 4.34 10.91
CA ALA A 51 10.05 3.39 10.45
C ALA A 51 8.66 4.04 10.29
N LYS A 52 8.22 4.84 11.27
CA LYS A 52 6.95 5.58 11.19
C LYS A 52 6.91 6.55 10.02
N THR A 53 8.00 7.28 9.76
CA THR A 53 8.06 8.18 8.60
C THR A 53 7.96 7.43 7.27
N VAL A 54 8.63 6.28 7.15
CA VAL A 54 8.54 5.46 5.94
C VAL A 54 7.13 4.90 5.75
N PHE A 55 6.51 4.35 6.79
CA PHE A 55 5.13 3.86 6.71
C PHE A 55 4.11 4.97 6.45
N ALA A 56 4.31 6.17 7.01
CA ALA A 56 3.46 7.32 6.74
C ALA A 56 3.55 7.77 5.28
N LEU A 57 4.77 7.85 4.72
CA LEU A 57 4.98 8.20 3.32
C LEU A 57 4.41 7.13 2.37
N LEU A 58 4.64 5.85 2.67
CA LEU A 58 4.06 4.73 1.92
C LEU A 58 2.53 4.75 1.97
N GLY A 59 1.96 4.94 3.17
CA GLY A 59 0.51 5.07 3.36
C GLY A 59 -0.08 6.25 2.59
N ALA A 60 0.58 7.41 2.65
CA ALA A 60 0.17 8.60 1.89
C ALA A 60 0.25 8.39 0.38
N LEU A 61 1.32 7.75 -0.13
CA LEU A 61 1.46 7.40 -1.53
C LEU A 61 0.34 6.47 -2.01
N VAL A 62 0.05 5.41 -1.23
CA VAL A 62 -1.02 4.46 -1.55
C VAL A 62 -2.38 5.16 -1.54
N LEU A 63 -2.66 6.02 -0.54
CA LEU A 63 -3.88 6.82 -0.49
C LEU A 63 -4.01 7.76 -1.69
N PHE A 64 -2.93 8.44 -2.08
CA PHE A 64 -2.91 9.33 -3.23
C PHE A 64 -3.18 8.57 -4.55
N LEU A 65 -2.51 7.42 -4.75
CA LEU A 65 -2.73 6.59 -5.93
C LEU A 65 -4.13 5.99 -5.96
N ALA A 66 -4.66 5.54 -4.82
CA ALA A 66 -6.03 5.03 -4.71
C ALA A 66 -7.06 6.13 -5.03
N PHE A 67 -6.83 7.35 -4.55
CA PHE A 67 -7.68 8.50 -4.85
C PHE A 67 -7.63 8.89 -6.34
N GLY A 68 -6.44 8.91 -6.94
CA GLY A 68 -6.27 9.14 -8.38
C GLY A 68 -6.94 8.06 -9.24
N ALA A 69 -6.78 6.79 -8.86
CA ALA A 69 -7.45 5.66 -9.52
C ALA A 69 -8.97 5.72 -9.35
N TYR A 70 -9.46 6.13 -8.17
CA TYR A 70 -10.88 6.29 -7.91
C TYR A 70 -11.50 7.36 -8.82
N ILE A 71 -10.89 8.54 -8.91
CA ILE A 71 -11.35 9.61 -9.80
C ILE A 71 -11.26 9.18 -11.28
N GLY A 72 -10.18 8.50 -11.67
CA GLY A 72 -10.02 7.97 -13.03
C GLY A 72 -11.00 6.85 -13.40
N SER A 73 -11.48 6.10 -12.41
CA SER A 73 -12.43 4.99 -12.62
C SER A 73 -13.87 5.44 -12.84
N THR A 74 -14.16 6.72 -12.61
CA THR A 74 -15.50 7.28 -12.81
C THR A 74 -15.97 7.09 -14.26
N PRO A 75 -17.27 6.79 -14.46
CA PRO A 75 -17.83 6.61 -15.81
C PRO A 75 -17.66 7.86 -16.68
N GLU A 76 -17.64 9.05 -16.06
CA GLU A 76 -17.41 10.32 -16.75
C GLU A 76 -15.97 10.45 -17.27
N GLY A 77 -14.97 10.04 -16.48
CA GLY A 77 -13.56 10.06 -16.91
C GLY A 77 -13.31 9.17 -18.12
N LYS A 78 -13.86 7.96 -18.12
CA LYS A 78 -13.76 7.02 -19.24
C LYS A 78 -14.49 7.53 -20.48
N ALA A 79 -15.71 8.03 -20.33
CA ALA A 79 -16.49 8.57 -21.44
C ALA A 79 -15.84 9.82 -22.07
N LYS A 80 -15.19 10.66 -21.25
CA LYS A 80 -14.41 11.81 -21.73
C LYS A 80 -13.14 11.37 -22.48
N ALA A 81 -12.41 10.38 -21.95
CA ALA A 81 -11.23 9.84 -22.61
C ALA A 81 -11.57 9.19 -23.96
N GLN A 82 -12.62 8.37 -24.01
CA GLN A 82 -13.09 7.73 -25.24
C GLN A 82 -13.54 8.75 -26.30
N ALA A 83 -14.26 9.81 -25.88
CA ALA A 83 -14.69 10.85 -26.81
C ALA A 83 -13.49 11.63 -27.40
N ARG A 84 -12.46 11.91 -26.60
CA ARG A 84 -11.21 12.54 -27.10
C ARG A 84 -10.50 11.64 -28.10
N ASP A 85 -10.35 10.36 -27.79
CA ASP A 85 -9.69 9.40 -28.67
C ASP A 85 -10.37 9.31 -30.05
N SER A 86 -11.71 9.30 -30.07
CA SER A 86 -12.47 9.32 -31.34
C SER A 86 -12.26 10.60 -32.18
N ILE A 87 -12.09 11.75 -31.51
CA ILE A 87 -11.81 13.03 -32.18
C ILE A 87 -10.39 13.03 -32.74
N ASP A 88 -9.42 12.57 -31.95
CA ASP A 88 -8.02 12.47 -32.35
C ASP A 88 -7.85 11.53 -33.54
N LEU A 89 -8.57 10.41 -33.56
CA LEU A 89 -8.60 9.48 -34.69
C LEU A 89 -9.18 10.15 -35.95
N CYS A 90 -10.33 10.83 -35.83
CA CYS A 90 -10.98 11.55 -36.93
C CYS A 90 -10.02 12.58 -37.56
N ARG A 91 -9.37 13.39 -36.73
CA ARG A 91 -8.38 14.39 -37.18
C ARG A 91 -7.15 13.77 -37.80
N LYS A 92 -6.72 12.60 -37.31
CA LYS A 92 -5.59 11.86 -37.89
C LYS A 92 -5.94 11.37 -39.29
N GLU A 93 -7.10 10.72 -39.45
CA GLU A 93 -7.59 10.24 -40.75
C GLU A 93 -7.80 11.39 -41.74
N GLU A 94 -8.35 12.52 -41.28
CA GLU A 94 -8.52 13.73 -42.10
C GLU A 94 -7.19 14.24 -42.67
N ARG A 95 -6.12 14.24 -41.85
CA ARG A 95 -4.77 14.67 -42.28
C ARG A 95 -4.13 13.68 -43.26
N GLU A 96 -4.38 12.39 -43.08
CA GLU A 96 -3.83 11.34 -43.93
C GLU A 96 -4.66 11.12 -45.22
N TYR A 97 -5.88 11.67 -45.27
CA TYR A 97 -6.78 11.53 -46.42
C TYR A 97 -6.22 12.20 -47.69
N ARG A 98 -5.99 11.38 -48.73
CA ARG A 98 -5.49 11.81 -50.05
C ARG A 98 -6.53 11.69 -51.19
N GLY A 99 -7.80 11.51 -50.87
CA GLY A 99 -8.87 11.35 -51.87
C GLY A 99 -9.40 12.67 -52.45
N SER A 100 -10.66 12.67 -52.90
CA SER A 100 -11.28 13.85 -53.53
C SER A 100 -11.55 14.97 -52.52
N ALA A 101 -11.46 16.22 -52.99
CA ALA A 101 -11.77 17.39 -52.16
C ALA A 101 -13.21 17.35 -51.61
N ASP A 102 -14.14 16.79 -52.39
CA ASP A 102 -15.55 16.63 -52.02
C ASP A 102 -15.77 15.65 -50.87
N ALA A 103 -14.92 14.63 -50.72
CA ALA A 103 -15.01 13.75 -49.56
C ALA A 103 -14.34 14.37 -48.33
N LYS A 104 -13.28 15.16 -48.54
CA LYS A 104 -12.50 15.77 -47.46
C LYS A 104 -13.34 16.74 -46.62
N TRP A 105 -14.14 17.62 -47.23
CA TRP A 105 -14.94 18.59 -46.48
C TRP A 105 -16.01 17.91 -45.61
N VAL A 106 -16.55 16.78 -46.06
CA VAL A 106 -17.52 15.99 -45.28
C VAL A 106 -16.86 15.44 -44.01
N ILE A 107 -15.63 14.90 -44.15
CA ILE A 107 -14.85 14.39 -43.02
C ILE A 107 -14.53 15.53 -42.04
N THR A 108 -14.03 16.67 -42.54
CA THR A 108 -13.76 17.86 -41.72
C THR A 108 -15.01 18.30 -40.94
N GLY A 109 -16.16 18.39 -41.61
CA GLY A 109 -17.42 18.76 -40.96
C GLY A 109 -17.87 17.78 -39.88
N ALA A 110 -17.65 16.48 -40.08
CA ALA A 110 -17.94 15.47 -39.07
C ALA A 110 -17.00 15.59 -37.85
N CYS A 111 -15.70 15.78 -38.06
CA CYS A 111 -14.73 15.96 -36.96
C CYS A 111 -15.05 17.25 -36.15
N ASP A 112 -15.37 18.35 -36.82
CA ASP A 112 -15.75 19.61 -36.17
C ASP A 112 -17.01 19.46 -35.30
N LEU A 113 -18.00 18.68 -35.75
CA LEU A 113 -19.22 18.42 -34.97
C LEU A 113 -18.92 17.62 -33.70
N LEU A 114 -18.02 16.63 -33.78
CA LEU A 114 -17.60 15.84 -32.62
C LEU A 114 -16.89 16.73 -31.59
N GLU A 115 -15.99 17.62 -32.04
CA GLU A 115 -15.32 18.60 -31.18
C GLU A 115 -16.33 19.53 -30.50
N LYS A 116 -17.31 20.07 -31.24
CA LYS A 116 -18.36 20.92 -30.66
C LYS A 116 -19.17 20.19 -29.59
N ARG A 117 -19.63 18.96 -29.86
CA ARG A 117 -20.37 18.15 -28.87
C ARG A 117 -19.52 17.81 -27.65
N PHE A 118 -18.22 17.59 -27.84
CA PHE A 118 -17.29 17.37 -26.74
C PHE A 118 -17.19 18.60 -25.84
N LEU A 119 -17.05 19.79 -26.43
CA LEU A 119 -16.98 21.06 -25.69
C LEU A 119 -18.27 21.35 -24.94
N GLU A 120 -19.43 21.11 -25.55
CA GLU A 120 -20.74 21.26 -24.91
C GLU A 120 -20.91 20.33 -23.70
N LYS A 121 -20.42 19.08 -23.81
CA LYS A 121 -20.62 18.06 -22.77
C LYS A 121 -19.57 18.10 -21.66
N TYR A 122 -18.31 18.41 -21.96
CA TYR A 122 -17.18 18.24 -21.03
C TYR A 122 -16.34 19.50 -20.82
N GLY A 123 -16.70 20.63 -21.44
CA GLY A 123 -15.94 21.88 -21.40
C GLY A 123 -14.66 21.81 -22.23
N HIS A 124 -13.71 22.70 -21.95
CA HIS A 124 -12.46 22.78 -22.72
C HIS A 124 -11.59 21.51 -22.61
N ALA A 125 -11.09 21.07 -23.77
CA ALA A 125 -10.02 20.10 -23.89
C ALA A 125 -8.67 20.83 -24.02
N ARG A 126 -8.15 21.36 -22.92
CA ARG A 126 -6.74 21.77 -22.90
C ARG A 126 -6.19 21.68 -21.49
#